data_AF-A0AAE0FXT1-F1
#
_entry.id   AF-A0AAE0FXT1-F1
#
_cell.length_a   1.000
_cell.length_b   1.000
_cell.length_c   1.000
_cell.angle_alpha   90.00
_cell.angle_beta   90.00
_cell.angle_gamma   90.00
#
_symmetry.space_group_name_H-M   'P 1'
#
loop_
_entity.id
_entity.type
_entity.pdbx_description
1 polymer ?
#
loop_
_entity_poly.entity_id
_entity_poly.type
_entity_poly.pdbx_seq_one_letter_code
_entity_poly.pdbx_strand_id
1 'polypeptide(L)'
;MSCKTAFFSLALDEVDRMTLHAIATSIEAAPSELLGVAGTGFSATPYEKLHLTFVFCGEQLSRLPRERLTAMYHDIRVVTEAASLSLSGCRLTFQNLSLFPPGKNNLIVAHFDAPRTLRDLRQAVYALCLEAGVAVTGDDEWAAHVTLGKIKATRAQLGKVSLHNVATIAPELPDLLAQGIILLGAQPKQAGLSWDTAFAFGNVDEERSLNPSNWSGEDGDEGKPPPKVDGSVRGEAEENPEACTAAPASPHRFHLSKDLQRRMEAQKHSGRWANVRGIVETNDKIVSNKGFKLPDGGHQPVPDVPATIAIHCVSDPFSAQPTTTAEVVRFETTDVCVANTDTLSAALALGNACALNFANADVPGGRYRFNGRAQEEDLCRLLPQLYPSLETSGGYPIAPDTALVTPHLMAVRRPGTYELCTSLGECTVVTAAMPCGPIRPKSGWVGSEWEKTATLRIRAVLNAARQMGHPNLVLGAFGCGAYGNPPNLVAAIFREQLASPEFRGAFSKIVFAIIDPMGTGNIKPFQEQIQLIANYT
;
A
#
# COMPACT_ATOMS: atom_id res chain seq x y z
N MET A 1 -31.76 -19.77 -16.94
CA MET A 1 -30.68 -20.65 -16.43
C MET A 1 -30.09 -19.98 -15.20
N SER A 2 -30.29 -20.52 -14.01
CA SER A 2 -29.72 -19.92 -12.79
C SER A 2 -28.19 -20.03 -12.83
N CYS A 3 -27.51 -18.94 -12.50
CA CYS A 3 -26.07 -18.94 -12.36
C CYS A 3 -25.73 -19.85 -11.17
N LYS A 4 -25.13 -21.01 -11.42
CA LYS A 4 -24.78 -21.99 -10.38
C LYS A 4 -23.62 -21.52 -9.49
N THR A 5 -22.86 -20.53 -9.95
CA THR A 5 -21.69 -19.98 -9.27
C THR A 5 -22.07 -18.72 -8.49
N ALA A 6 -21.67 -18.66 -7.22
CA ALA A 6 -21.81 -17.49 -6.39
C ALA A 6 -20.60 -16.57 -6.56
N PHE A 7 -20.84 -15.26 -6.53
CA PHE A 7 -19.78 -14.26 -6.57
C PHE A 7 -20.25 -12.97 -5.92
N PHE A 8 -19.33 -12.28 -5.28
CA PHE A 8 -19.53 -10.93 -4.79
C PHE A 8 -19.42 -9.95 -5.95
N SER A 9 -20.30 -8.96 -5.96
CA SER A 9 -20.32 -7.85 -6.91
C SER A 9 -20.39 -6.53 -6.17
N LEU A 10 -19.82 -5.47 -6.73
CA LEU A 10 -20.17 -4.12 -6.31
C LEU A 10 -21.64 -3.85 -6.67
N ALA A 11 -22.40 -3.29 -5.74
CA ALA A 11 -23.75 -2.82 -6.00
C ALA A 11 -23.69 -1.54 -6.85
N LEU A 12 -24.32 -1.59 -8.02
CA LEU A 12 -24.47 -0.45 -8.92
C LEU A 12 -25.85 0.17 -8.69
N ASP A 13 -25.92 1.49 -8.67
CA ASP A 13 -27.20 2.18 -8.59
C ASP A 13 -28.04 2.00 -9.88
N GLU A 14 -29.32 2.37 -9.83
CA GLU A 14 -30.23 2.19 -10.97
C GLU A 14 -29.83 3.05 -12.18
N VAL A 15 -29.38 4.27 -11.94
CA VAL A 15 -29.05 5.24 -12.98
C VAL A 15 -27.82 4.78 -13.76
N ASP A 16 -26.75 4.40 -13.07
CA ASP A 16 -25.52 3.87 -13.62
C ASP A 16 -25.79 2.62 -14.46
N ARG A 17 -26.64 1.72 -13.95
CA ARG A 17 -26.99 0.47 -14.62
C ARG A 17 -27.84 0.73 -15.87
N MET A 18 -28.76 1.70 -15.83
CA MET A 18 -29.54 2.14 -16.99
C MET A 18 -28.62 2.70 -18.08
N THR A 19 -27.65 3.53 -17.74
CA THR A 19 -26.70 4.11 -18.71
C THR A 19 -25.81 3.04 -19.34
N LEU A 20 -25.26 2.12 -18.53
CA LEU A 20 -24.49 0.98 -19.03
C LEU A 20 -25.32 0.11 -19.98
N HIS A 21 -26.59 -0.11 -19.68
CA HIS A 21 -27.50 -0.88 -20.53
C HIS A 21 -27.82 -0.15 -21.83
N ALA A 22 -28.07 1.16 -21.78
CA ALA A 22 -28.35 1.98 -22.97
C ALA A 22 -27.18 1.96 -23.97
N ILE A 23 -25.93 1.96 -23.48
CA ILE A 23 -24.76 1.82 -24.34
C ILE A 23 -24.69 0.42 -24.92
N ALA A 24 -24.91 -0.63 -24.12
CA ALA A 24 -24.90 -2.00 -24.61
C ALA A 24 -25.96 -2.23 -25.70
N THR A 25 -27.17 -1.70 -25.55
CA THR A 25 -28.25 -1.80 -26.55
C THR A 25 -27.96 -0.95 -27.78
N SER A 26 -27.31 0.20 -27.64
CA SER A 26 -26.85 1.02 -28.77
C SER A 26 -25.81 0.27 -29.62
N ILE A 27 -24.88 -0.47 -28.99
CA ILE A 27 -23.94 -1.35 -29.70
C ILE A 27 -24.69 -2.48 -30.41
N GLU A 28 -25.72 -3.06 -29.78
CA GLU A 28 -26.53 -4.13 -30.37
C GLU A 28 -27.37 -3.67 -31.57
N ALA A 29 -27.80 -2.40 -31.59
CA ALA A 29 -28.57 -1.84 -32.69
C ALA A 29 -27.76 -1.63 -33.97
N ALA A 30 -26.47 -1.28 -33.86
CA ALA A 30 -25.59 -0.98 -34.99
C ALA A 30 -24.20 -1.64 -34.88
N PRO A 31 -24.09 -2.97 -34.72
CA PRO A 31 -22.84 -3.62 -34.35
C PRO A 31 -21.76 -3.55 -35.43
N SER A 32 -22.13 -3.66 -36.72
CA SER A 32 -21.15 -3.60 -37.80
C SER A 32 -20.55 -2.20 -38.00
N GLU A 33 -21.34 -1.15 -37.77
CA GLU A 33 -20.91 0.25 -37.85
C GLU A 33 -20.02 0.63 -36.67
N LEU A 34 -20.45 0.28 -35.46
CA LEU A 34 -19.75 0.64 -34.23
C LEU A 34 -18.49 -0.19 -33.99
N LEU A 35 -18.45 -1.45 -34.44
CA LEU A 35 -17.24 -2.30 -34.34
C LEU A 35 -16.31 -2.14 -35.54
N GLY A 36 -16.72 -1.43 -36.59
CA GLY A 36 -15.94 -1.17 -37.80
C GLY A 36 -15.72 -2.40 -38.69
N VAL A 37 -16.51 -3.46 -38.53
CA VAL A 37 -16.37 -4.72 -39.28
C VAL A 37 -17.72 -5.19 -39.79
N ALA A 38 -17.86 -5.30 -41.11
CA ALA A 38 -19.10 -5.76 -41.73
C ALA A 38 -19.47 -7.19 -41.31
N GLY A 39 -20.76 -7.41 -41.06
CA GLY A 39 -21.31 -8.72 -40.73
C GLY A 39 -21.00 -9.20 -39.30
N THR A 40 -20.57 -8.31 -38.40
CA THR A 40 -20.48 -8.61 -36.97
C THR A 40 -21.79 -8.31 -36.29
N GLY A 41 -22.21 -9.21 -35.39
CA GLY A 41 -23.28 -8.97 -34.44
C GLY A 41 -22.74 -8.64 -33.04
N PHE A 42 -23.62 -8.18 -32.18
CA PHE A 42 -23.36 -8.01 -30.75
C PHE A 42 -24.55 -8.58 -29.98
N SER A 43 -24.32 -8.99 -28.73
CA SER A 43 -25.36 -9.35 -27.80
C SER A 43 -25.14 -8.62 -26.51
N ALA A 44 -26.00 -7.63 -26.25
CA ALA A 44 -25.95 -6.83 -25.04
C ALA A 44 -26.10 -7.72 -23.82
N THR A 45 -25.37 -7.40 -22.75
CA THR A 45 -25.62 -7.96 -21.43
C THR A 45 -27.01 -7.48 -20.98
N PRO A 46 -27.93 -8.39 -20.65
CA PRO A 46 -29.24 -8.02 -20.13
C PRO A 46 -29.13 -7.12 -18.90
N TYR A 47 -30.08 -6.19 -18.74
CA TYR A 47 -30.09 -5.20 -17.65
C TYR A 47 -29.88 -5.84 -16.27
N GLU A 48 -30.59 -6.94 -16.00
CA GLU A 48 -30.54 -7.68 -14.74
C GLU A 48 -29.22 -8.44 -14.50
N LYS A 49 -28.37 -8.52 -15.53
CA LYS A 49 -27.06 -9.19 -15.48
C LYS A 49 -25.89 -8.21 -15.52
N LEU A 50 -26.13 -6.90 -15.61
CA LEU A 50 -25.06 -5.91 -15.49
C LEU A 50 -24.57 -5.85 -14.05
N HIS A 51 -23.29 -6.18 -13.87
CA HIS A 51 -22.64 -6.21 -12.57
C HIS A 51 -21.14 -5.94 -12.72
N LEU A 52 -20.53 -5.45 -11.65
CA LEU A 52 -19.08 -5.30 -11.52
C LEU A 52 -18.57 -6.39 -10.59
N THR A 53 -17.98 -7.44 -11.18
CA THR A 53 -17.49 -8.59 -10.43
C THR A 53 -16.40 -8.18 -9.45
N PHE A 54 -16.63 -8.49 -8.18
CA PHE A 54 -15.72 -8.18 -7.07
C PHE A 54 -14.86 -9.40 -6.72
N VAL A 55 -15.46 -10.48 -6.23
CA VAL A 55 -14.77 -11.75 -5.89
C VAL A 55 -15.60 -12.93 -6.40
N PHE A 56 -14.99 -13.80 -7.20
CA PHE A 56 -15.66 -14.98 -7.75
C PHE A 56 -15.45 -16.19 -6.84
N CYS A 57 -16.53 -16.73 -6.25
CA CYS A 57 -16.50 -17.74 -5.18
C CYS A 57 -16.85 -19.17 -5.65
N GLY A 58 -17.18 -19.36 -6.94
CA GLY A 58 -17.56 -20.64 -7.50
C GLY A 58 -18.82 -21.26 -6.87
N GLU A 59 -18.96 -22.59 -6.94
CA GLU A 59 -20.11 -23.32 -6.37
C GLU A 59 -19.93 -23.70 -4.89
N GLN A 60 -18.74 -23.50 -4.32
CA GLN A 60 -18.39 -24.00 -2.99
C GLN A 60 -19.00 -23.18 -1.85
N LEU A 61 -19.25 -21.88 -2.09
CA LEU A 61 -19.87 -20.99 -1.12
C LEU A 61 -21.21 -21.54 -0.61
N SER A 62 -22.06 -22.02 -1.52
CA SER A 62 -23.38 -22.59 -1.20
C SER A 62 -23.31 -23.97 -0.53
N ARG A 63 -22.11 -24.56 -0.42
CA ARG A 63 -21.86 -25.88 0.21
C ARG A 63 -21.18 -25.76 1.57
N LEU A 64 -20.83 -24.55 2.01
CA LEU A 64 -20.20 -24.35 3.32
C LEU A 64 -21.12 -24.80 4.46
N PRO A 65 -20.56 -25.42 5.52
CA PRO A 65 -21.29 -25.66 6.77
C PRO A 65 -21.83 -24.36 7.35
N ARG A 66 -23.02 -24.41 7.97
CA ARG A 66 -23.72 -23.25 8.53
C ARG A 66 -22.81 -22.37 9.40
N GLU A 67 -22.04 -22.98 10.30
CA GLU A 67 -21.16 -22.25 11.23
C GLU A 67 -20.06 -21.46 10.50
N ARG A 68 -19.38 -22.08 9.53
CA ARG A 68 -18.33 -21.43 8.74
C ARG A 68 -18.91 -20.32 7.86
N LEU A 69 -20.08 -20.56 7.30
CA LEU A 69 -20.79 -19.57 6.50
C LEU A 69 -21.20 -18.35 7.33
N THR A 70 -21.72 -18.57 8.55
CA THR A 70 -22.07 -17.50 9.49
C THR A 70 -20.84 -16.72 9.94
N ALA A 71 -19.73 -17.38 10.29
CA ALA A 71 -18.49 -16.72 10.66
C ALA A 71 -17.97 -15.83 9.52
N MET A 72 -17.81 -16.40 8.33
CA MET A 72 -17.36 -15.66 7.14
C MET A 72 -18.28 -14.49 6.81
N TYR A 73 -19.60 -14.64 6.94
CA TYR A 73 -20.55 -13.55 6.77
C TYR A 73 -20.29 -12.39 7.74
N HIS A 74 -20.08 -12.68 9.02
CA HIS A 74 -19.77 -11.67 10.02
C HIS A 74 -18.41 -11.01 9.77
N ASP A 75 -17.39 -11.78 9.40
CA ASP A 75 -16.07 -11.24 9.10
C ASP A 75 -16.11 -10.32 7.89
N ILE A 76 -16.86 -10.69 6.83
CA ILE A 76 -17.08 -9.84 5.65
C ILE A 76 -17.81 -8.56 6.06
N ARG A 77 -18.80 -8.64 6.96
CA ARG A 77 -19.48 -7.44 7.49
C ARG A 77 -18.50 -6.52 8.20
N VAL A 78 -17.65 -7.03 9.09
CA VAL A 78 -16.68 -6.23 9.84
C VAL A 78 -15.73 -5.48 8.90
N VAL A 79 -15.16 -6.16 7.90
CA VAL A 79 -14.24 -5.49 6.96
C VAL A 79 -14.95 -4.50 6.04
N THR A 80 -16.23 -4.76 5.70
CA THR A 80 -17.06 -3.85 4.92
C THR A 80 -17.42 -2.61 5.75
N GLU A 81 -17.84 -2.78 7.01
CA GLU A 81 -18.17 -1.71 7.95
C GLU A 81 -16.95 -0.81 8.19
N ALA A 82 -15.76 -1.38 8.37
CA ALA A 82 -14.52 -0.62 8.51
C ALA A 82 -14.17 0.22 7.27
N ALA A 83 -14.48 -0.29 6.07
CA ALA A 83 -14.27 0.43 4.81
C ALA A 83 -15.41 1.41 4.47
N SER A 84 -16.56 1.25 5.10
CA SER A 84 -17.84 1.90 4.76
C SER A 84 -17.74 3.43 4.78
N LEU A 85 -17.13 4.02 5.81
CA LEU A 85 -16.97 5.48 5.92
C LEU A 85 -16.16 6.08 4.77
N SER A 86 -15.14 5.37 4.30
CA SER A 86 -14.28 5.82 3.19
C SER A 86 -14.87 5.54 1.81
N LEU A 87 -15.77 4.56 1.71
CA LEU A 87 -16.41 4.14 0.46
C LEU A 87 -17.81 4.72 0.27
N SER A 88 -18.42 5.28 1.32
CA SER A 88 -19.72 5.94 1.24
C SER A 88 -19.63 7.14 0.30
N GLY A 89 -20.50 7.19 -0.71
CA GLY A 89 -20.46 8.23 -1.74
C GLY A 89 -19.31 8.11 -2.74
N CYS A 90 -18.49 7.06 -2.66
CA CYS A 90 -17.33 6.90 -3.54
C CYS A 90 -17.77 6.57 -4.97
N ARG A 91 -17.22 7.31 -5.94
CA ARG A 91 -17.44 7.06 -7.36
C ARG A 91 -16.20 6.46 -8.03
N LEU A 92 -16.39 5.43 -8.85
CA LEU A 92 -15.33 4.80 -9.65
C LEU A 92 -15.28 5.45 -11.02
N THR A 93 -14.17 6.09 -11.34
CA THR A 93 -14.04 6.87 -12.58
C THR A 93 -13.93 5.99 -13.80
N PHE A 94 -14.76 6.23 -14.82
CA PHE A 94 -14.68 5.52 -16.09
C PHE A 94 -13.32 5.76 -16.78
N GLN A 95 -12.69 4.70 -17.28
CA GLN A 95 -11.36 4.76 -17.91
C GLN A 95 -11.45 4.59 -19.43
N ASN A 96 -11.90 3.42 -19.88
CA ASN A 96 -12.00 3.08 -21.29
C ASN A 96 -12.89 1.84 -21.52
N LEU A 97 -13.18 1.59 -22.79
CA LEU A 97 -13.73 0.31 -23.25
C LEU A 97 -12.59 -0.58 -23.78
N SER A 98 -12.69 -1.88 -23.52
CA SER A 98 -11.71 -2.85 -24.02
C SER A 98 -12.35 -4.18 -24.41
N LEU A 99 -11.58 -5.05 -25.08
CA LEU A 99 -11.94 -6.44 -25.33
C LEU A 99 -11.35 -7.36 -24.24
N PHE A 100 -12.16 -8.25 -23.66
CA PHE A 100 -11.78 -9.10 -22.52
C PHE A 100 -12.10 -10.59 -22.72
N PRO A 101 -11.35 -11.57 -22.14
CA PRO A 101 -10.07 -11.53 -21.38
C PRO A 101 -8.82 -11.74 -22.28
N PRO A 102 -7.56 -11.67 -21.75
CA PRO A 102 -6.37 -12.04 -22.53
C PRO A 102 -6.46 -13.50 -22.98
N GLY A 103 -6.92 -13.72 -24.22
CA GLY A 103 -7.08 -15.04 -24.84
C GLY A 103 -8.49 -15.46 -25.29
N LYS A 104 -9.55 -14.64 -25.12
CA LYS A 104 -10.90 -14.90 -25.70
C LYS A 104 -11.61 -13.60 -26.10
N ASN A 105 -11.14 -12.97 -27.18
CA ASN A 105 -11.42 -11.59 -27.59
C ASN A 105 -12.84 -11.30 -28.12
N ASN A 106 -13.90 -11.55 -27.36
CA ASN A 106 -15.25 -11.20 -27.84
C ASN A 106 -16.19 -10.61 -26.80
N LEU A 107 -15.70 -10.21 -25.63
CA LEU A 107 -16.49 -9.42 -24.70
C LEU A 107 -16.07 -7.97 -24.78
N ILE A 108 -17.03 -7.05 -24.82
CA ILE A 108 -16.77 -5.62 -24.61
C ILE A 108 -16.98 -5.33 -23.14
N VAL A 109 -15.98 -4.74 -22.49
CA VAL A 109 -16.04 -4.37 -21.08
C VAL A 109 -15.76 -2.88 -20.91
N ALA A 110 -16.44 -2.26 -19.95
CA ALA A 110 -16.13 -0.92 -19.47
C ALA A 110 -15.23 -1.02 -18.24
N HIS A 111 -14.06 -0.37 -18.28
CA HIS A 111 -13.12 -0.32 -17.17
C HIS A 111 -13.33 0.92 -16.32
N PHE A 112 -13.15 0.73 -15.02
CA PHE A 112 -13.26 1.79 -14.02
C PHE A 112 -12.03 1.80 -13.13
N ASP A 113 -11.63 2.97 -12.66
CA ASP A 113 -10.58 3.09 -11.65
C ASP A 113 -11.19 2.87 -10.26
N ALA A 114 -10.84 1.75 -9.65
CA ALA A 114 -11.22 1.46 -8.28
C ALA A 114 -10.26 2.16 -7.30
N PRO A 115 -10.75 2.91 -6.31
CA PRO A 115 -9.91 3.50 -5.28
C PRO A 115 -9.23 2.40 -4.44
N ARG A 116 -8.14 2.75 -3.76
CA ARG A 116 -7.37 1.79 -2.96
C ARG A 116 -8.21 1.11 -1.91
N THR A 117 -9.03 1.87 -1.18
CA THR A 117 -9.90 1.34 -0.14
C THR A 117 -10.82 0.24 -0.67
N LEU A 118 -11.31 0.36 -1.91
CA LEU A 118 -12.14 -0.68 -2.53
C LEU A 118 -11.32 -1.91 -2.94
N ARG A 119 -10.07 -1.72 -3.39
CA ARG A 119 -9.13 -2.82 -3.69
C ARG A 119 -8.71 -3.55 -2.41
N ASP A 120 -8.48 -2.83 -1.33
CA ASP A 120 -8.11 -3.39 -0.02
C ASP A 120 -9.28 -4.17 0.57
N LEU A 121 -10.51 -3.61 0.51
CA LEU A 121 -11.72 -4.33 0.87
C LEU A 121 -11.88 -5.60 0.03
N ARG A 122 -11.64 -5.55 -1.28
CA ARG A 122 -11.67 -6.74 -2.13
C ARG A 122 -10.67 -7.79 -1.65
N GLN A 123 -9.44 -7.40 -1.35
CA GLN A 123 -8.42 -8.33 -0.90
C GLN A 123 -8.80 -8.98 0.44
N ALA A 124 -9.40 -8.21 1.35
CA ALA A 124 -9.90 -8.73 2.62
C ALA A 124 -11.02 -9.76 2.39
N VAL A 125 -12.03 -9.45 1.57
CA VAL A 125 -13.10 -10.38 1.22
C VAL A 125 -12.56 -11.62 0.50
N TYR A 126 -11.59 -11.45 -0.40
CA TYR A 126 -10.91 -12.55 -1.09
C TYR A 126 -10.20 -13.49 -0.10
N ALA A 127 -9.46 -12.94 0.87
CA ALA A 127 -8.77 -13.72 1.90
C ALA A 127 -9.76 -14.46 2.82
N LEU A 128 -10.84 -13.80 3.25
CA LEU A 128 -11.90 -14.42 4.06
C LEU A 128 -12.58 -15.59 3.33
N CYS A 129 -12.81 -15.47 2.02
CA CYS A 129 -13.30 -16.59 1.21
C CYS A 129 -12.34 -17.78 1.24
N LEU A 130 -11.03 -17.55 1.06
CA LEU A 130 -10.02 -18.60 1.12
C LEU A 130 -9.97 -19.29 2.49
N GLU A 131 -10.03 -18.52 3.58
CA GLU A 131 -10.04 -19.03 4.95
C GLU A 131 -11.30 -19.85 5.27
N ALA A 132 -12.45 -19.44 4.71
CA ALA A 132 -13.68 -20.21 4.74
C ALA A 132 -13.63 -21.48 3.87
N GLY A 133 -12.54 -21.72 3.14
CA GLY A 133 -12.37 -22.89 2.27
C GLY A 133 -13.12 -22.77 0.94
N VAL A 134 -13.38 -21.55 0.49
CA VAL A 134 -14.01 -21.23 -0.79
C VAL A 134 -12.92 -20.97 -1.82
N ALA A 135 -12.91 -21.76 -2.88
CA ALA A 135 -12.04 -21.51 -4.02
C ALA A 135 -12.43 -20.19 -4.70
N VAL A 136 -11.47 -19.28 -4.81
CA VAL A 136 -11.63 -17.98 -5.46
C VAL A 136 -10.69 -17.85 -6.66
N THR A 137 -11.11 -17.12 -7.70
CA THR A 137 -10.32 -16.92 -8.93
C THR A 137 -9.99 -15.44 -9.19
N GLY A 138 -8.81 -15.19 -9.81
CA GLY A 138 -8.41 -13.88 -10.32
C GLY A 138 -7.74 -12.93 -9.31
N ASP A 139 -6.72 -13.39 -8.57
CA ASP A 139 -6.00 -12.55 -7.58
C ASP A 139 -4.95 -11.62 -8.21
N ASP A 140 -4.20 -12.08 -9.21
CA ASP A 140 -2.97 -11.39 -9.61
C ASP A 140 -3.17 -10.07 -10.38
N GLU A 141 -4.37 -9.81 -10.94
CA GLU A 141 -4.64 -8.63 -11.79
C GLU A 141 -6.14 -8.26 -11.81
N TRP A 142 -6.78 -8.01 -10.66
CA TRP A 142 -8.18 -7.55 -10.68
C TRP A 142 -8.29 -6.15 -11.29
N ALA A 143 -8.99 -6.08 -12.44
CA ALA A 143 -9.42 -4.84 -13.05
C ALA A 143 -10.92 -4.66 -12.81
N ALA A 144 -11.32 -3.53 -12.20
CA ALA A 144 -12.74 -3.21 -12.02
C ALA A 144 -13.38 -2.96 -13.38
N HIS A 145 -14.29 -3.84 -13.79
CA HIS A 145 -14.94 -3.76 -15.09
C HIS A 145 -16.37 -4.28 -15.07
N VAL A 146 -17.19 -3.74 -15.97
CA VAL A 146 -18.55 -4.22 -16.26
C VAL A 146 -18.57 -4.80 -17.68
N THR A 147 -19.11 -6.00 -17.84
CA THR A 147 -19.26 -6.60 -19.18
C THR A 147 -20.52 -6.06 -19.86
N LEU A 148 -20.34 -5.29 -20.94
CA LEU A 148 -21.44 -4.70 -21.71
C LEU A 148 -22.09 -5.70 -22.66
N GLY A 149 -21.35 -6.70 -23.13
CA GLY A 149 -21.92 -7.74 -23.97
C GLY A 149 -20.88 -8.50 -24.78
N LYS A 150 -21.37 -9.34 -25.69
CA LYS A 150 -20.57 -10.29 -26.46
C LYS A 150 -20.68 -10.06 -27.95
N ILE A 151 -19.54 -9.90 -28.62
CA ILE A 151 -19.41 -9.82 -30.07
C ILE A 151 -19.67 -11.20 -30.69
N LYS A 152 -20.57 -11.23 -31.68
CA LYS A 152 -20.86 -12.37 -32.54
C LYS A 152 -20.11 -12.17 -33.87
N ALA A 153 -18.91 -12.73 -33.95
CA ALA A 153 -18.05 -12.61 -35.12
C ALA A 153 -17.10 -13.82 -35.24
N THR A 154 -16.58 -14.05 -36.45
CA THR A 154 -15.50 -15.02 -36.68
C THR A 154 -14.18 -14.54 -36.08
N ARG A 155 -13.22 -15.43 -35.84
CA ARG A 155 -11.87 -15.05 -35.34
C ARG A 155 -11.17 -14.02 -36.24
N ALA A 156 -11.32 -14.14 -37.56
CA ALA A 156 -10.75 -13.21 -38.52
C ALA A 156 -11.38 -11.81 -38.44
N GLN A 157 -12.68 -11.73 -38.16
CA GLN A 157 -13.38 -10.47 -37.94
C GLN A 157 -12.99 -9.84 -36.58
N LEU A 158 -12.86 -10.65 -35.52
CA LEU A 158 -12.46 -10.16 -34.19
C LEU A 158 -11.09 -9.47 -34.20
N GLY A 159 -10.13 -9.94 -35.01
CA GLY A 159 -8.82 -9.30 -35.17
C GLY A 159 -8.87 -7.92 -35.86
N LYS A 160 -10.02 -7.54 -36.44
CA LYS A 160 -10.24 -6.26 -37.12
C LYS A 160 -11.18 -5.33 -36.35
N VAL A 161 -11.74 -5.79 -35.24
CA VAL A 161 -12.67 -4.98 -34.42
C VAL A 161 -11.92 -3.77 -33.86
N SER A 162 -12.53 -2.60 -34.01
CA SER A 162 -12.11 -1.36 -33.36
C SER A 162 -13.21 -0.88 -32.42
N LEU A 163 -12.82 -0.39 -31.25
CA LEU A 163 -13.75 0.24 -30.29
C LEU A 163 -13.80 1.77 -30.45
N HIS A 164 -13.18 2.33 -31.48
CA HIS A 164 -13.13 3.79 -31.68
C HIS A 164 -14.53 4.41 -31.81
N ASN A 165 -15.39 3.84 -32.65
CA ASN A 165 -16.78 4.32 -32.82
C ASN A 165 -17.67 3.95 -31.62
N VAL A 166 -17.32 2.91 -30.86
CA VAL A 166 -18.01 2.63 -29.59
C VAL A 166 -17.67 3.71 -28.56
N ALA A 167 -16.42 4.18 -28.54
CA ALA A 167 -15.99 5.23 -27.63
C ALA A 167 -16.69 6.58 -27.89
N THR A 168 -17.20 6.84 -29.11
CA THR A 168 -17.94 8.08 -29.41
C THR A 168 -19.36 8.10 -28.84
N ILE A 169 -19.96 6.94 -28.59
CA ILE A 169 -21.26 6.81 -27.90
C ILE A 169 -21.13 6.52 -26.40
N ALA A 170 -19.89 6.30 -25.92
CA ALA A 170 -19.56 6.07 -24.52
C ALA A 170 -19.07 7.28 -23.68
N PRO A 171 -18.94 8.53 -24.17
CA PRO A 171 -18.49 9.64 -23.32
C PRO A 171 -19.52 10.02 -22.24
N GLU A 172 -20.72 9.44 -22.30
CA GLU A 172 -21.80 9.57 -21.31
C GLU A 172 -21.72 8.52 -20.18
N LEU A 173 -20.70 7.65 -20.14
CA LEU A 173 -20.59 6.68 -19.04
C LEU A 173 -20.35 7.40 -17.71
N PRO A 174 -21.23 7.23 -16.71
CA PRO A 174 -21.09 7.87 -15.43
C PRO A 174 -19.96 7.21 -14.63
N ASP A 175 -19.37 7.98 -13.72
CA ASP A 175 -18.55 7.40 -12.67
C ASP A 175 -19.46 6.60 -11.73
N LEU A 176 -19.15 5.32 -11.54
CA LEU A 176 -20.06 4.39 -10.85
C LEU A 176 -20.07 4.63 -9.36
N LEU A 177 -21.25 4.84 -8.77
CA LEU A 177 -21.39 4.96 -7.33
C LEU A 177 -21.25 3.58 -6.66
N ALA A 178 -20.28 3.45 -5.77
CA ALA A 178 -20.13 2.27 -4.95
C ALA A 178 -21.13 2.30 -3.79
N GLN A 179 -22.15 1.43 -3.82
CA GLN A 179 -23.18 1.38 -2.78
C GLN A 179 -22.95 0.27 -1.74
N GLY A 180 -22.01 -0.64 -2.01
CA GLY A 180 -21.76 -1.80 -1.17
C GLY A 180 -21.36 -3.02 -1.98
N ILE A 181 -21.23 -4.16 -1.30
CA ILE A 181 -21.01 -5.45 -1.95
C ILE A 181 -22.27 -6.30 -1.80
N ILE A 182 -22.66 -7.00 -2.86
CA ILE A 182 -23.81 -7.90 -2.88
C ILE A 182 -23.39 -9.28 -3.37
N LEU A 183 -24.06 -10.31 -2.88
CA LEU A 183 -23.84 -11.67 -3.36
C LEU A 183 -24.82 -12.01 -4.50
N LEU A 184 -24.29 -12.22 -5.69
CA LEU A 184 -25.05 -12.64 -6.85
C LEU A 184 -24.85 -14.14 -7.15
N GLY A 185 -25.78 -14.73 -7.89
CA GLY A 185 -25.76 -16.14 -8.26
C GLY A 185 -26.40 -17.06 -7.22
N ALA A 186 -25.80 -18.22 -6.95
CA ALA A 186 -26.36 -19.24 -6.06
C ALA A 186 -26.17 -18.89 -4.58
N GLN A 187 -27.12 -18.15 -4.01
CA GLN A 187 -27.05 -17.75 -2.61
C GLN A 187 -27.20 -18.95 -1.63
N PRO A 188 -26.35 -19.04 -0.59
CA PRO A 188 -26.47 -20.06 0.46
C PRO A 188 -27.74 -19.86 1.29
N LYS A 189 -28.59 -20.89 1.41
CA LYS A 189 -29.87 -20.83 2.14
C LYS A 189 -29.79 -21.40 3.56
N GLN A 190 -28.72 -22.12 3.90
CA GLN A 190 -28.63 -22.96 5.09
C GLN A 190 -28.51 -22.19 6.42
N ALA A 191 -28.18 -20.90 6.37
CA ALA A 191 -27.94 -20.08 7.57
C ALA A 191 -29.01 -19.00 7.81
N GLY A 192 -29.99 -18.81 6.91
CA GLY A 192 -31.00 -17.76 7.03
C GLY A 192 -30.42 -16.34 7.03
N LEU A 193 -29.27 -16.14 6.40
CA LEU A 193 -28.56 -14.85 6.33
C LEU A 193 -29.09 -14.02 5.16
N SER A 194 -29.18 -12.70 5.35
CA SER A 194 -29.51 -11.75 4.29
C SER A 194 -28.25 -11.41 3.51
N TRP A 195 -28.19 -11.66 2.21
CA TRP A 195 -26.99 -11.38 1.40
C TRP A 195 -27.12 -10.16 0.49
N ASP A 196 -28.33 -9.60 0.39
CA ASP A 196 -28.66 -8.57 -0.60
C ASP A 196 -28.32 -7.15 -0.13
N THR A 197 -28.34 -6.91 1.18
CA THR A 197 -28.11 -5.58 1.76
C THR A 197 -27.10 -5.56 2.90
N ALA A 198 -26.54 -6.72 3.25
CA ALA A 198 -25.72 -6.89 4.44
C ALA A 198 -24.37 -6.17 4.41
N PHE A 199 -23.91 -5.75 3.23
CA PHE A 199 -22.61 -5.12 3.03
C PHE A 199 -22.73 -3.78 2.30
N ALA A 200 -23.80 -3.02 2.59
CA ALA A 200 -23.97 -1.66 2.09
C ALA A 200 -22.92 -0.71 2.68
N PHE A 201 -22.52 0.30 1.90
CA PHE A 201 -21.69 1.40 2.36
C PHE A 201 -22.59 2.55 2.85
N GLY A 202 -22.43 2.98 4.09
CA GLY A 202 -23.34 3.89 4.80
C GLY A 202 -23.96 3.26 6.06
N ASN A 203 -24.47 4.10 6.98
CA ASN A 203 -25.04 3.65 8.26
C ASN A 203 -26.29 2.78 8.04
N VAL A 204 -26.17 1.49 8.36
CA VAL A 204 -27.31 0.58 8.50
C VAL A 204 -27.90 0.78 9.90
N ASP A 205 -28.42 1.97 10.24
CA ASP A 205 -29.15 2.19 11.51
C ASP A 205 -29.99 3.50 11.60
N GLU A 206 -30.51 4.06 10.48
CA GLU A 206 -31.44 5.22 10.57
C GLU A 206 -32.82 5.05 9.88
N GLU A 207 -33.19 3.88 9.36
CA GLU A 207 -34.55 3.65 8.80
C GLU A 207 -35.42 2.67 9.61
N ARG A 208 -35.26 2.68 10.94
CA ARG A 208 -36.24 2.07 11.86
C ARG A 208 -36.63 3.00 13.00
N SER A 209 -36.96 4.23 12.66
CA SER A 209 -37.90 5.01 13.46
C SER A 209 -38.52 6.09 12.58
N LEU A 210 -39.85 6.21 12.68
CA LEU A 210 -40.71 7.27 12.14
C LEU A 210 -41.29 6.99 10.74
N ASN A 211 -42.41 6.27 10.73
CA ASN A 211 -43.51 6.52 9.81
C ASN A 211 -44.43 7.60 10.46
N PRO A 212 -45.42 8.18 9.76
CA PRO A 212 -45.35 9.51 9.15
C PRO A 212 -46.40 10.47 9.77
N SER A 213 -46.12 11.76 9.87
CA SER A 213 -47.17 12.81 9.85
C SER A 213 -46.60 14.21 10.05
N ASN A 214 -47.19 15.14 9.30
CA ASN A 214 -47.10 16.60 9.42
C ASN A 214 -45.87 17.28 8.84
N TRP A 215 -45.92 17.41 7.52
CA TRP A 215 -45.45 18.62 6.85
C TRP A 215 -46.57 19.67 6.94
N SER A 216 -46.28 20.81 7.57
CA SER A 216 -47.05 22.05 7.42
C SER A 216 -46.19 23.25 7.78
N GLY A 217 -46.18 24.25 6.89
CA GLY A 217 -45.77 25.63 7.16
C GLY A 217 -44.27 25.86 6.98
N GLU A 218 -43.82 26.53 5.92
CA GLU A 218 -43.97 27.96 5.58
C GLU A 218 -42.73 28.77 6.01
N ASP A 219 -42.23 29.49 5.01
CA ASP A 219 -41.64 30.82 5.03
C ASP A 219 -40.32 31.10 5.76
N GLY A 220 -39.39 31.65 4.98
CA GLY A 220 -38.96 33.02 5.25
C GLY A 220 -37.46 33.26 5.37
N ASP A 221 -36.94 33.96 4.36
CA ASP A 221 -36.24 35.23 4.52
C ASP A 221 -34.69 35.30 4.41
N GLU A 222 -34.31 36.00 3.33
CA GLU A 222 -33.22 36.95 3.08
C GLU A 222 -31.85 36.89 3.81
N GLY A 223 -30.78 37.14 3.02
CA GLY A 223 -29.85 38.22 3.41
C GLY A 223 -28.34 38.06 3.18
N LYS A 224 -27.90 38.45 1.98
CA LYS A 224 -26.66 39.21 1.62
C LYS A 224 -25.23 38.58 1.67
N PRO A 225 -24.35 38.95 0.69
CA PRO A 225 -23.01 38.40 0.48
C PRO A 225 -21.87 39.24 1.13
N PRO A 226 -20.64 38.68 1.26
CA PRO A 226 -19.51 39.37 1.89
C PRO A 226 -18.72 40.28 0.92
N PRO A 227 -18.02 41.32 1.44
CA PRO A 227 -17.30 42.30 0.62
C PRO A 227 -15.85 41.91 0.32
N LYS A 228 -15.36 42.44 -0.81
CA LYS A 228 -13.96 42.45 -1.25
C LYS A 228 -13.17 43.54 -0.52
N VAL A 229 -11.88 43.28 -0.26
CA VAL A 229 -10.89 44.32 0.06
C VAL A 229 -9.64 44.07 -0.79
N ASP A 230 -9.30 45.08 -1.58
CA ASP A 230 -8.05 45.24 -2.35
C ASP A 230 -7.09 46.11 -1.52
N GLY A 231 -5.78 45.89 -1.63
CA GLY A 231 -4.79 46.72 -0.95
C GLY A 231 -3.34 46.33 -1.23
N SER A 232 -2.77 46.86 -2.31
CA SER A 232 -1.35 46.84 -2.64
C SER A 232 -0.54 47.82 -1.78
N VAL A 233 0.69 47.46 -1.34
CA VAL A 233 1.84 48.40 -1.21
C VAL A 233 3.19 47.64 -1.31
N ARG A 234 4.06 48.17 -2.19
CA ARG A 234 5.54 48.32 -2.24
C ARG A 234 6.35 47.72 -1.06
N GLY A 235 7.55 47.14 -1.20
CA GLY A 235 8.63 47.35 -2.18
C GLY A 235 9.79 48.06 -1.48
N GLU A 236 10.78 47.31 -0.98
CA GLU A 236 12.09 47.82 -0.51
C GLU A 236 13.14 46.70 -0.58
N ALA A 237 14.35 47.09 -0.95
CA ALA A 237 15.50 46.26 -1.27
C ALA A 237 16.67 46.71 -0.38
N GLU A 238 17.39 45.75 0.21
CA GLU A 238 18.69 45.82 0.90
C GLU A 238 18.87 44.42 1.52
N GLU A 239 20.01 43.73 1.60
CA GLU A 239 21.41 43.97 1.29
C GLU A 239 22.07 42.56 1.36
N ASN A 240 23.15 42.34 0.60
CA ASN A 240 23.83 41.05 0.45
C ASN A 240 25.09 41.01 1.34
N PRO A 241 25.28 40.05 2.28
CA PRO A 241 26.59 39.81 2.88
C PRO A 241 27.21 38.51 2.34
N GLU A 242 28.27 38.74 1.58
CA GLU A 242 29.54 37.99 1.47
C GLU A 242 29.56 36.49 1.83
N ALA A 243 29.94 35.71 0.81
CA ALA A 243 30.29 34.31 0.88
C ALA A 243 31.45 34.05 1.86
N CYS A 244 31.15 33.38 2.96
CA CYS A 244 32.15 32.79 3.84
C CYS A 244 32.69 31.51 3.17
N THR A 245 33.89 31.58 2.58
CA THR A 245 34.58 30.44 1.98
C THR A 245 35.02 29.46 3.07
N ALA A 246 34.23 28.40 3.30
CA ALA A 246 34.61 27.30 4.17
C ALA A 246 35.83 26.55 3.58
N ALA A 247 36.80 26.25 4.43
CA ALA A 247 38.00 25.47 4.12
C ALA A 247 37.64 24.11 3.46
N PRO A 248 38.49 23.55 2.58
CA PRO A 248 38.18 22.32 1.85
C PRO A 248 38.04 21.15 2.83
N ALA A 249 36.83 20.60 2.91
CA ALA A 249 36.53 19.40 3.68
C ALA A 249 37.40 18.23 3.17
N SER A 250 38.00 17.48 4.11
CA SER A 250 38.69 16.22 3.83
C SER A 250 37.83 15.34 2.92
N PRO A 251 38.37 14.72 1.85
CA PRO A 251 37.58 13.96 0.91
C PRO A 251 37.10 12.67 1.59
N HIS A 252 35.86 12.71 2.11
CA HIS A 252 35.16 11.54 2.60
C HIS A 252 35.14 10.46 1.50
N ARG A 253 35.31 9.18 1.84
CA ARG A 253 35.26 8.09 0.86
C ARG A 253 34.26 6.98 1.20
N PHE A 254 33.59 6.44 0.18
CA PHE A 254 32.87 5.18 0.27
C PHE A 254 33.79 3.99 -0.02
N HIS A 255 33.71 2.97 0.83
CA HIS A 255 34.44 1.72 0.66
C HIS A 255 33.46 0.54 0.52
N LEU A 256 33.49 -0.12 -0.63
CA LEU A 256 32.67 -1.31 -0.91
C LEU A 256 33.22 -2.52 -0.13
N SER A 257 32.64 -2.79 1.04
CA SER A 257 33.22 -3.73 2.01
C SER A 257 32.70 -5.16 1.83
N LYS A 258 33.52 -6.02 1.21
CA LYS A 258 33.24 -7.47 1.08
C LYS A 258 33.24 -8.20 2.44
N ASP A 259 34.04 -7.73 3.38
CA ASP A 259 34.10 -8.29 4.73
C ASP A 259 32.82 -8.01 5.51
N LEU A 260 32.30 -6.78 5.39
CA LEU A 260 30.99 -6.43 5.92
C LEU A 260 29.90 -7.30 5.28
N GLN A 261 29.89 -7.43 3.95
CA GLN A 261 28.93 -8.28 3.24
C GLN A 261 28.94 -9.72 3.76
N ARG A 262 30.11 -10.37 3.82
CA ARG A 262 30.25 -11.76 4.33
C ARG A 262 29.75 -11.90 5.76
N ARG A 263 30.04 -10.93 6.62
CA ARG A 263 29.59 -10.92 8.02
C ARG A 263 28.07 -10.84 8.13
N MET A 264 27.43 -10.04 7.27
CA MET A 264 25.97 -9.89 7.22
C MET A 264 25.29 -11.13 6.65
N GLU A 265 25.82 -11.71 5.58
CA GLU A 265 25.30 -12.93 4.97
C GLU A 265 25.46 -14.16 5.87
N ALA A 266 26.45 -14.17 6.78
CA ALA A 266 26.57 -15.20 7.81
C ALA A 266 25.42 -15.18 8.84
N GLN A 267 24.66 -14.10 8.93
CA GLN A 267 23.48 -14.01 9.80
C GLN A 267 22.19 -14.48 9.13
N LYS A 268 22.24 -14.82 7.84
CA LYS A 268 21.06 -15.19 7.05
C LYS A 268 20.38 -16.42 7.65
N HIS A 269 19.06 -16.34 7.83
CA HIS A 269 18.25 -17.51 8.10
C HIS A 269 18.25 -18.49 6.91
N SER A 270 18.70 -19.73 7.13
CA SER A 270 18.82 -20.77 6.09
C SER A 270 17.68 -21.79 6.08
N GLY A 271 16.60 -21.55 6.83
CA GLY A 271 15.47 -22.47 6.98
C GLY A 271 14.18 -22.01 6.31
N ARG A 272 13.13 -22.82 6.48
CA ARG A 272 11.77 -22.43 6.11
C ARG A 272 11.22 -21.49 7.16
N TRP A 273 10.73 -20.35 6.71
CA TRP A 273 10.05 -19.38 7.57
C TRP A 273 8.81 -20.01 8.21
N ALA A 274 8.67 -19.81 9.52
CA ALA A 274 7.61 -20.42 10.31
C ALA A 274 6.21 -19.83 10.00
N ASN A 275 5.17 -20.46 10.56
CA ASN A 275 3.82 -19.90 10.56
C ASN A 275 3.76 -18.68 11.49
N VAL A 276 2.94 -17.71 11.13
CA VAL A 276 2.79 -16.43 11.85
C VAL A 276 1.53 -16.37 12.72
N ARG A 277 0.63 -17.36 12.60
CA ARG A 277 -0.62 -17.42 13.38
C ARG A 277 -0.32 -17.47 14.88
N GLY A 278 -1.03 -16.67 15.67
CA GLY A 278 -0.88 -16.63 17.13
C GLY A 278 0.24 -15.72 17.64
N ILE A 279 1.10 -15.18 16.75
CA ILE A 279 2.21 -14.31 17.18
C ILE A 279 1.70 -12.97 17.68
N VAL A 280 0.67 -12.40 17.03
CA VAL A 280 0.09 -11.10 17.39
C VAL A 280 -0.39 -11.12 18.83
N GLU A 281 -1.23 -12.10 19.17
CA GLU A 281 -1.80 -12.27 20.51
C GLU A 281 -0.73 -12.57 21.56
N THR A 282 0.32 -13.28 21.16
CA THR A 282 1.46 -13.56 22.04
C THR A 282 2.29 -12.30 22.29
N ASN A 283 2.53 -11.48 21.26
CA ASN A 283 3.26 -10.23 21.39
C ASN A 283 2.48 -9.20 22.22
N ASP A 284 1.16 -9.10 22.05
CA ASP A 284 0.30 -8.26 22.89
C ASP A 284 0.44 -8.64 24.38
N LYS A 285 0.46 -9.94 24.68
CA LYS A 285 0.70 -10.45 26.04
C LYS A 285 2.10 -10.14 26.57
N ILE A 286 3.12 -10.22 25.72
CA ILE A 286 4.50 -9.88 26.10
C ILE A 286 4.58 -8.42 26.54
N VAL A 287 3.97 -7.52 25.76
CA VAL A 287 3.94 -6.09 26.07
C VAL A 287 3.11 -5.82 27.32
N SER A 288 1.91 -6.39 27.45
CA SER A 288 1.04 -6.18 28.62
C SER A 288 1.67 -6.69 29.92
N ASN A 289 2.39 -7.82 29.85
CA ASN A 289 3.01 -8.45 31.01
C ASN A 289 4.43 -7.94 31.29
N LYS A 290 4.96 -7.02 30.46
CA LYS A 290 6.35 -6.52 30.52
C LYS A 290 7.40 -7.65 30.52
N GLY A 291 7.13 -8.71 29.78
CA GLY A 291 7.99 -9.89 29.73
C GLY A 291 7.25 -11.21 29.48
N PHE A 292 8.00 -12.29 29.48
CA PHE A 292 7.48 -13.65 29.31
C PHE A 292 8.38 -14.70 29.96
N LYS A 293 7.82 -15.90 30.17
CA LYS A 293 8.58 -17.07 30.66
C LYS A 293 9.29 -17.79 29.52
N LEU A 294 10.54 -18.14 29.75
CA LEU A 294 11.38 -18.94 28.87
C LEU A 294 11.13 -20.45 29.08
N PRO A 295 11.48 -21.31 28.10
CA PRO A 295 11.30 -22.76 28.21
C PRO A 295 12.03 -23.41 29.41
N ASP A 296 13.12 -22.81 29.87
CA ASP A 296 13.91 -23.25 31.02
C ASP A 296 13.34 -22.79 32.37
N GLY A 297 12.19 -22.09 32.36
CA GLY A 297 11.55 -21.53 33.55
C GLY A 297 12.04 -20.12 33.93
N GLY A 298 13.05 -19.58 33.25
CA GLY A 298 13.51 -18.20 33.41
C GLY A 298 12.47 -17.18 32.96
N HIS A 299 12.69 -15.91 33.30
CA HIS A 299 11.83 -14.80 32.86
C HIS A 299 12.64 -13.80 32.04
N GLN A 300 12.19 -13.52 30.81
CA GLN A 300 12.74 -12.46 29.97
C GLN A 300 11.92 -11.19 30.20
N PRO A 301 12.47 -10.16 30.88
CA PRO A 301 11.80 -8.87 30.99
C PRO A 301 11.78 -8.17 29.62
N VAL A 302 10.73 -7.40 29.36
CA VAL A 302 10.61 -6.54 28.18
C VAL A 302 10.24 -5.14 28.67
N PRO A 303 11.01 -4.09 28.32
CA PRO A 303 10.73 -2.72 28.74
C PRO A 303 9.34 -2.23 28.32
N ASP A 304 8.94 -1.10 28.89
CA ASP A 304 7.74 -0.38 28.45
C ASP A 304 7.87 0.05 26.98
N VAL A 305 6.70 0.21 26.33
CA VAL A 305 6.64 0.64 24.92
C VAL A 305 7.28 2.02 24.79
N PRO A 306 8.39 2.16 24.03
CA PRO A 306 9.03 3.46 23.84
C PRO A 306 8.13 4.37 23.00
N ALA A 307 8.22 5.68 23.22
CA ALA A 307 7.50 6.65 22.40
C ALA A 307 8.12 6.75 21.00
N THR A 308 7.28 6.79 19.98
CA THR A 308 7.70 7.10 18.62
C THR A 308 7.78 8.61 18.42
N ILE A 309 8.85 9.08 17.79
CA ILE A 309 9.13 10.51 17.56
C ILE A 309 9.03 10.78 16.06
N ALA A 310 8.29 11.82 15.65
CA ALA A 310 8.26 12.28 14.27
C ALA A 310 9.44 13.23 14.00
N ILE A 311 10.23 12.93 12.96
CA ILE A 311 11.30 13.80 12.47
C ILE A 311 10.96 14.25 11.06
N HIS A 312 10.89 15.57 10.88
CA HIS A 312 10.61 16.20 9.59
C HIS A 312 11.90 16.54 8.85
N CYS A 313 11.95 16.19 7.58
CA CYS A 313 13.01 16.57 6.66
C CYS A 313 12.66 17.92 6.04
N VAL A 314 13.54 18.91 6.22
CA VAL A 314 13.38 20.16 5.49
C VAL A 314 13.61 19.89 4.01
N SER A 315 12.66 20.31 3.17
CA SER A 315 12.66 20.09 1.72
C SER A 315 13.74 20.92 1.00
N ASP A 316 14.20 22.02 1.62
CA ASP A 316 15.29 22.85 1.12
C ASP A 316 16.44 22.97 2.16
N PRO A 317 17.61 22.34 1.92
CA PRO A 317 18.75 22.40 2.82
C PRO A 317 19.38 23.80 2.93
N PHE A 318 19.00 24.77 2.07
CA PHE A 318 19.47 26.16 2.15
C PHE A 318 18.49 27.11 2.86
N SER A 319 17.25 26.68 3.10
CA SER A 319 16.19 27.49 3.72
C SER A 319 16.19 27.40 5.26
N ALA A 320 16.72 26.32 5.83
CA ALA A 320 16.79 26.14 7.27
C ALA A 320 17.95 26.94 7.87
N GLN A 321 17.65 27.97 8.66
CA GLN A 321 18.58 28.50 9.65
C GLN A 321 18.99 27.34 10.59
N PRO A 322 20.30 27.09 10.81
CA PRO A 322 20.73 25.96 11.63
C PRO A 322 20.34 26.17 13.09
N THR A 323 19.27 25.49 13.54
CA THR A 323 18.74 25.64 14.91
C THR A 323 19.42 24.74 15.95
N THR A 324 20.50 24.03 15.61
CA THR A 324 21.21 23.21 16.60
C THR A 324 22.71 23.19 16.34
N THR A 325 23.45 23.73 17.31
CA THR A 325 24.93 23.79 17.43
C THR A 325 25.58 22.44 17.76
N ALA A 326 24.92 21.31 17.47
CA ALA A 326 25.51 19.99 17.70
C ALA A 326 26.54 19.70 16.60
N GLU A 327 27.76 19.35 17.01
CA GLU A 327 28.86 19.02 16.10
C GLU A 327 28.45 17.88 15.17
N VAL A 328 28.37 18.15 13.86
CA VAL A 328 27.96 17.15 12.88
C VAL A 328 29.10 16.15 12.71
N VAL A 329 28.97 14.98 13.33
CA VAL A 329 29.94 13.89 13.17
C VAL A 329 30.00 13.48 11.70
N ARG A 330 31.19 13.58 11.10
CA ARG A 330 31.48 13.14 9.74
C ARG A 330 32.58 12.10 9.78
N PHE A 331 32.26 10.89 9.30
CA PHE A 331 33.23 9.82 9.13
C PHE A 331 34.07 10.06 7.89
N GLU A 332 35.38 9.85 7.97
CA GLU A 332 36.27 9.91 6.80
C GLU A 332 35.95 8.81 5.78
N THR A 333 35.47 7.65 6.24
CA THR A 333 35.12 6.50 5.40
C THR A 333 33.77 5.94 5.79
N THR A 334 32.91 5.68 4.79
CA THR A 334 31.68 4.88 4.95
C THR A 334 31.89 3.53 4.30
N ASP A 335 31.90 2.46 5.10
CA ASP A 335 31.83 1.09 4.59
C ASP A 335 30.40 0.80 4.13
N VAL A 336 30.24 0.31 2.90
CA VAL A 336 28.92 0.02 2.33
C VAL A 336 28.89 -1.35 1.68
N CYS A 337 27.78 -2.07 1.86
CA CYS A 337 27.54 -3.33 1.14
C CYS A 337 26.05 -3.60 0.90
N VAL A 338 25.77 -4.49 -0.07
CA VAL A 338 24.47 -5.12 -0.28
C VAL A 338 24.60 -6.58 0.15
N ALA A 339 23.74 -7.05 1.05
CA ALA A 339 23.86 -8.37 1.66
C ALA A 339 22.52 -9.13 1.67
N ASN A 340 22.59 -10.44 1.41
CA ASN A 340 21.43 -11.34 1.50
C ASN A 340 21.15 -11.72 2.97
N THR A 341 20.43 -10.85 3.67
CA THR A 341 20.07 -11.04 5.08
C THR A 341 18.81 -10.24 5.42
N ASP A 342 18.14 -10.57 6.53
CA ASP A 342 16.99 -9.80 6.99
C ASP A 342 17.41 -8.53 7.74
N THR A 343 16.46 -7.60 7.89
CA THR A 343 16.70 -6.26 8.45
C THR A 343 17.16 -6.32 9.91
N LEU A 344 16.51 -7.16 10.73
CA LEU A 344 16.84 -7.20 12.16
C LEU A 344 18.18 -7.89 12.40
N SER A 345 18.45 -9.01 11.72
CA SER A 345 19.74 -9.71 11.82
C SER A 345 20.91 -8.80 11.44
N ALA A 346 20.77 -8.00 10.37
CA ALA A 346 21.78 -7.01 10.01
C ALA A 346 21.96 -5.93 11.08
N ALA A 347 20.87 -5.41 11.64
CA ALA A 347 20.90 -4.35 12.65
C ALA A 347 21.60 -4.83 13.93
N LEU A 348 21.24 -6.02 14.42
CA LEU A 348 21.83 -6.63 15.60
C LEU A 348 23.33 -6.94 15.39
N ALA A 349 23.70 -7.43 14.20
CA ALA A 349 25.09 -7.76 13.89
C ALA A 349 26.00 -6.53 13.66
N LEU A 350 25.43 -5.40 13.23
CA LEU A 350 26.14 -4.12 13.19
C LEU A 350 26.33 -3.53 14.58
N GLY A 351 25.29 -3.60 15.42
CA GLY A 351 25.20 -2.90 16.70
C GLY A 351 25.15 -1.37 16.51
N ASN A 352 24.61 -0.65 17.50
CA ASN A 352 24.49 0.81 17.46
C ASN A 352 23.98 1.33 16.09
N ALA A 353 22.87 0.76 15.63
CA ALA A 353 22.37 0.94 14.27
C ALA A 353 20.90 1.39 14.25
N CYS A 354 20.58 2.21 13.26
CA CYS A 354 19.20 2.43 12.81
C CYS A 354 18.83 1.40 11.76
N ALA A 355 17.60 0.88 11.80
CA ALA A 355 17.06 -0.01 10.78
C ALA A 355 15.79 0.56 10.16
N LEU A 356 15.72 0.58 8.82
CA LEU A 356 14.55 1.08 8.10
C LEU A 356 13.40 0.06 8.10
N ASN A 357 12.23 0.45 8.60
CA ASN A 357 10.95 -0.23 8.41
C ASN A 357 10.29 0.24 7.11
N PHE A 358 9.93 -0.70 6.23
CA PHE A 358 9.27 -0.44 4.94
C PHE A 358 7.77 -0.31 5.13
N ALA A 359 7.37 0.78 5.79
CA ALA A 359 6.04 0.90 6.34
C ALA A 359 4.95 1.10 5.29
N ASN A 360 3.74 0.71 5.67
CA ASN A 360 2.53 1.26 5.08
C ASN A 360 2.40 2.75 5.45
N ALA A 361 1.94 3.58 4.51
CA ALA A 361 1.79 5.02 4.75
C ALA A 361 0.64 5.33 5.71
N ASP A 362 -0.40 4.52 5.70
CA ASP A 362 -1.69 4.83 6.33
C ASP A 362 -1.96 3.94 7.56
N VAL A 363 -1.42 2.72 7.58
CA VAL A 363 -1.72 1.71 8.60
C VAL A 363 -0.46 1.32 9.39
N PRO A 364 -0.39 1.63 10.70
CA PRO A 364 0.69 1.17 11.57
C PRO A 364 0.90 -0.35 11.51
N GLY A 365 2.13 -0.79 11.21
CA GLY A 365 2.45 -2.21 11.12
C GLY A 365 1.83 -2.92 9.91
N GLY A 366 1.26 -2.19 8.95
CA GLY A 366 0.70 -2.74 7.72
C GLY A 366 -0.35 -3.81 8.01
N ARG A 367 -0.14 -5.04 7.52
CA ARG A 367 -1.05 -6.18 7.76
C ARG A 367 -0.58 -7.06 8.92
N TYR A 368 0.19 -6.55 9.88
CA TYR A 368 0.74 -7.34 11.00
C TYR A 368 -0.37 -8.07 11.77
N ARG A 369 -1.44 -7.35 12.14
CA ARG A 369 -2.65 -7.87 12.80
C ARG A 369 -3.40 -8.92 11.95
N PHE A 370 -3.17 -8.93 10.64
CA PHE A 370 -3.79 -9.82 9.66
C PHE A 370 -2.79 -10.84 9.08
N ASN A 371 -1.73 -11.18 9.81
CA ASN A 371 -0.75 -12.19 9.40
C ASN A 371 -0.01 -11.90 8.08
N GLY A 372 0.06 -10.64 7.65
CA GLY A 372 0.81 -10.20 6.46
C GLY A 372 2.30 -10.53 6.54
N ARG A 373 2.98 -10.79 5.42
CA ARG A 373 4.34 -11.34 5.42
C ARG A 373 5.39 -10.43 4.78
N ALA A 374 5.13 -9.13 4.66
CA ALA A 374 6.15 -8.20 4.21
C ALA A 374 7.10 -7.83 5.38
N GLN A 375 8.06 -6.97 5.09
CA GLN A 375 9.15 -6.64 6.01
C GLN A 375 8.65 -5.90 7.26
N GLU A 376 7.66 -5.00 7.12
CA GLU A 376 7.08 -4.29 8.27
C GLU A 376 6.42 -5.26 9.25
N GLU A 377 5.65 -6.23 8.74
CA GLU A 377 4.99 -7.21 9.60
C GLU A 377 6.00 -8.16 10.25
N ASP A 378 7.11 -8.47 9.57
CA ASP A 378 8.22 -9.24 10.16
C ASP A 378 8.86 -8.48 11.33
N LEU A 379 9.19 -7.19 11.16
CA LEU A 379 9.71 -6.36 12.25
C LEU A 379 8.74 -6.28 13.43
N CYS A 380 7.43 -6.11 13.18
CA CYS A 380 6.42 -6.09 14.26
C CYS A 380 6.32 -7.43 15.01
N ARG A 381 6.61 -8.56 14.36
CA ARG A 381 6.70 -9.86 15.04
C ARG A 381 7.93 -9.95 15.91
N LEU A 382 9.08 -9.56 15.37
CA LEU A 382 10.38 -9.72 16.02
C LEU A 382 10.59 -8.74 17.18
N LEU A 383 9.96 -7.55 17.10
CA LEU A 383 10.03 -6.44 18.04
C LEU A 383 8.61 -6.15 18.58
N PRO A 384 8.16 -6.84 19.65
CA PRO A 384 6.77 -6.74 20.14
C PRO A 384 6.29 -5.32 20.47
N GLN A 385 7.22 -4.43 20.84
CA GLN A 385 6.95 -3.03 21.17
C GLN A 385 6.71 -2.13 19.95
N LEU A 386 7.10 -2.55 18.73
CA LEU A 386 7.07 -1.69 17.54
C LEU A 386 5.64 -1.30 17.15
N TYR A 387 4.75 -2.28 16.96
CA TYR A 387 3.35 -2.03 16.59
C TYR A 387 2.63 -1.08 17.56
N PRO A 388 2.58 -1.34 18.89
CA PRO A 388 1.85 -0.46 19.79
C PRO A 388 2.47 0.95 19.89
N SER A 389 3.80 1.07 19.69
CA SER A 389 4.45 2.38 19.63
C SER A 389 4.01 3.18 18.39
N LEU A 390 3.94 2.53 17.23
CA LEU A 390 3.47 3.16 15.98
C LEU A 390 1.99 3.50 16.05
N GLU A 391 1.15 2.59 16.55
CA GLU A 391 -0.30 2.76 16.70
C GLU A 391 -0.66 3.98 17.56
N THR A 392 0.10 4.21 18.64
CA THR A 392 -0.15 5.31 19.58
C THR A 392 0.61 6.60 19.24
N SER A 393 1.44 6.59 18.19
CA SER A 393 2.31 7.72 17.84
C SER A 393 1.57 8.97 17.33
N GLY A 394 0.36 8.80 16.78
CA GLY A 394 -0.33 9.87 16.04
C GLY A 394 0.38 10.31 14.75
N GLY A 395 1.42 9.60 14.32
CA GLY A 395 2.25 9.96 13.16
C GLY A 395 1.73 9.44 11.81
N TYR A 396 0.55 8.79 11.80
CA TYR A 396 -0.08 8.24 10.60
C TYR A 396 -1.29 9.09 10.17
N PRO A 397 -1.52 9.28 8.85
CA PRO A 397 -0.68 8.84 7.73
C PRO A 397 0.69 9.51 7.66
N ILE A 398 1.73 8.77 7.27
CA ILE A 398 3.12 9.24 7.23
C ILE A 398 3.32 10.18 6.03
N ALA A 399 3.49 11.47 6.32
CA ALA A 399 3.76 12.51 5.32
C ALA A 399 5.08 12.24 4.56
N PRO A 400 5.19 12.64 3.28
CA PRO A 400 6.39 12.36 2.46
C PRO A 400 7.72 12.88 3.02
N ASP A 401 7.69 14.00 3.73
CA ASP A 401 8.85 14.63 4.36
C ASP A 401 9.13 14.12 5.78
N THR A 402 8.40 13.13 6.25
CA THR A 402 8.42 12.71 7.65
C THR A 402 8.90 11.27 7.77
N ALA A 403 9.76 11.02 8.74
CA ALA A 403 10.10 9.68 9.20
C ALA A 403 9.82 9.56 10.70
N LEU A 404 9.18 8.47 11.10
CA LEU A 404 8.90 8.16 12.49
C LEU A 404 10.05 7.34 13.06
N VAL A 405 10.51 7.63 14.26
CA VAL A 405 11.61 6.89 14.90
C VAL A 405 11.16 6.28 16.20
N THR A 406 11.36 4.97 16.35
CA THR A 406 11.08 4.22 17.56
C THR A 406 12.40 3.65 18.11
N PRO A 407 12.96 4.26 19.18
CA PRO A 407 14.23 3.82 19.75
C PRO A 407 14.07 2.66 20.73
N HIS A 408 15.16 1.98 21.08
CA HIS A 408 15.24 1.01 22.18
C HIS A 408 14.28 -0.19 22.08
N LEU A 409 13.97 -0.66 20.86
CA LEU A 409 13.12 -1.82 20.66
C LEU A 409 13.88 -3.11 20.94
N MET A 410 13.35 -3.94 21.82
CA MET A 410 13.99 -5.20 22.21
C MET A 410 13.60 -6.35 21.27
N ALA A 411 14.61 -7.03 20.72
CA ALA A 411 14.43 -8.23 19.91
C ALA A 411 14.32 -9.49 20.78
N VAL A 412 13.15 -10.13 20.80
CA VAL A 412 12.87 -11.29 21.68
C VAL A 412 12.43 -12.54 20.93
N ARG A 413 12.43 -12.48 19.59
CA ARG A 413 12.17 -13.64 18.74
C ARG A 413 13.32 -13.87 17.77
N ARG A 414 13.60 -15.15 17.48
CA ARG A 414 14.59 -15.52 16.48
C ARG A 414 14.06 -15.22 15.07
N PRO A 415 14.80 -14.47 14.23
CA PRO A 415 14.46 -14.26 12.82
C PRO A 415 14.20 -15.58 12.08
N GLY A 416 13.16 -15.60 11.24
CA GLY A 416 12.72 -16.77 10.46
C GLY A 416 11.88 -17.79 11.22
N THR A 417 12.23 -18.17 12.46
CA THR A 417 11.45 -19.16 13.24
C THR A 417 10.41 -18.54 14.16
N TYR A 418 10.59 -17.27 14.54
CA TYR A 418 9.78 -16.54 15.51
C TYR A 418 9.71 -17.17 16.91
N GLU A 419 10.60 -18.11 17.21
CA GLU A 419 10.72 -18.71 18.54
C GLU A 419 11.11 -17.64 19.56
N LEU A 420 10.40 -17.62 20.69
CA LEU A 420 10.73 -16.75 21.81
C LEU A 420 12.09 -17.16 22.38
N CYS A 421 12.92 -16.17 22.68
CA CYS A 421 14.26 -16.38 23.19
C CYS A 421 14.65 -15.26 24.16
N THR A 422 15.77 -15.43 24.86
CA THR A 422 16.40 -14.31 25.55
C THR A 422 16.69 -13.19 24.55
N SER A 423 16.70 -11.95 25.04
CA SER A 423 16.92 -10.78 24.20
C SER A 423 18.15 -10.97 23.31
N LEU A 424 17.96 -10.76 22.00
CA LEU A 424 19.02 -10.79 21.00
C LEU A 424 19.76 -9.45 20.90
N GLY A 425 19.26 -8.43 21.61
CA GLY A 425 19.74 -7.06 21.59
C GLY A 425 18.62 -6.05 21.37
N GLU A 426 19.01 -4.79 21.21
CA GLU A 426 18.14 -3.65 20.95
C GLU A 426 18.36 -3.08 19.55
N CYS A 427 17.31 -2.47 19.01
CA CYS A 427 17.32 -1.84 17.69
C CYS A 427 16.56 -0.50 17.73
N THR A 428 17.07 0.50 17.02
CA THR A 428 16.32 1.72 16.71
C THR A 428 15.71 1.57 15.32
N VAL A 429 14.39 1.72 15.20
CA VAL A 429 13.67 1.58 13.93
C VAL A 429 13.29 2.95 13.39
N VAL A 430 13.64 3.22 12.13
CA VAL A 430 13.18 4.38 11.36
C VAL A 430 12.07 3.90 10.43
N THR A 431 10.86 4.41 10.61
CA THR A 431 9.65 4.04 9.89
C THR A 431 9.29 5.12 8.89
N ALA A 432 9.28 4.75 7.61
CA ALA A 432 8.79 5.59 6.53
C ALA A 432 8.12 4.71 5.47
N ALA A 433 7.19 5.28 4.71
CA ALA A 433 6.54 4.58 3.61
C ALA A 433 7.06 5.09 2.27
N MET A 434 7.20 4.22 1.27
CA MET A 434 7.42 4.63 -0.12
C MET A 434 6.07 4.97 -0.78
N PRO A 435 6.05 5.80 -1.84
CA PRO A 435 4.85 5.91 -2.66
C PRO A 435 4.48 4.52 -3.20
N CYS A 436 3.21 4.19 -3.06
CA CYS A 436 2.54 3.01 -3.61
C CYS A 436 1.32 3.50 -4.38
N GLY A 437 0.72 2.73 -5.29
CA GLY A 437 -0.48 3.16 -6.05
C GLY A 437 -0.52 2.77 -7.53
N PRO A 438 -1.71 2.81 -8.17
CA PRO A 438 -1.88 2.39 -9.57
C PRO A 438 -1.38 3.43 -10.59
N ILE A 439 -1.33 4.72 -10.20
CA ILE A 439 -0.87 5.80 -11.07
C ILE A 439 0.66 5.82 -11.05
N ARG A 440 1.26 4.90 -11.81
CA ARG A 440 2.65 5.09 -12.23
C ARG A 440 2.69 6.26 -13.21
N PRO A 441 3.68 7.15 -13.14
CA PRO A 441 3.72 8.30 -14.01
C PRO A 441 3.74 7.86 -15.48
N LYS A 442 2.77 8.33 -16.27
CA LYS A 442 2.66 8.01 -17.72
C LYS A 442 3.91 8.42 -18.50
N SER A 443 4.62 9.45 -18.02
CA SER A 443 5.89 9.95 -18.55
C SER A 443 7.11 9.09 -18.17
N GLY A 444 6.92 8.00 -17.43
CA GLY A 444 8.01 7.25 -16.81
C GLY A 444 8.40 7.83 -15.44
N TRP A 445 9.24 7.09 -14.71
CA TRP A 445 9.64 7.43 -13.35
C TRP A 445 10.49 8.71 -13.28
N VAL A 446 11.46 8.85 -14.17
CA VAL A 446 12.44 9.95 -14.16
C VAL A 446 11.74 11.28 -14.44
N GLY A 447 11.98 12.28 -13.59
CA GLY A 447 11.39 13.62 -13.63
C GLY A 447 9.96 13.71 -13.06
N SER A 448 9.38 12.62 -12.56
CA SER A 448 7.99 12.59 -12.10
C SER A 448 7.81 13.04 -10.65
N GLU A 449 6.58 13.44 -10.29
CA GLU A 449 6.20 13.68 -8.88
C GLU A 449 6.39 12.43 -8.01
N TRP A 450 6.31 11.23 -8.62
CA TRP A 450 6.56 9.98 -7.93
C TRP A 450 8.02 9.85 -7.50
N GLU A 451 8.94 10.16 -8.41
CA GLU A 451 10.37 10.18 -8.11
C GLU A 451 10.71 11.26 -7.08
N LYS A 452 10.10 12.45 -7.18
CA LYS A 452 10.28 13.51 -6.17
C LYS A 452 9.80 13.06 -4.79
N THR A 453 8.63 12.43 -4.72
CA THR A 453 8.07 11.88 -3.48
C THR A 453 8.94 10.76 -2.92
N ALA A 454 9.42 9.84 -3.76
CA ALA A 454 10.35 8.79 -3.36
C ALA A 454 11.68 9.36 -2.83
N THR A 455 12.20 10.39 -3.51
CA THR A 455 13.42 11.09 -3.11
C THR A 455 13.26 11.77 -1.75
N LEU A 456 12.16 12.49 -1.55
CA LEU A 456 11.86 13.15 -0.28
C LEU A 456 11.73 12.15 0.87
N ARG A 457 11.06 11.01 0.64
CA ARG A 457 10.92 9.93 1.64
C ARG A 457 12.27 9.28 1.98
N ILE A 458 13.14 9.06 0.99
CA ILE A 458 14.52 8.58 1.24
C ILE A 458 15.33 9.62 2.02
N ARG A 459 15.23 10.90 1.67
CA ARG A 459 15.88 11.99 2.41
C ARG A 459 15.39 12.05 3.87
N ALA A 460 14.09 11.88 4.11
CA ALA A 460 13.53 11.85 5.46
C ALA A 460 14.08 10.70 6.30
N VAL A 461 14.23 9.50 5.71
CA VAL A 461 14.88 8.36 6.38
C VAL A 461 16.33 8.69 6.75
N LEU A 462 17.13 9.21 5.81
CA LEU A 462 18.54 9.51 6.06
C LEU A 462 18.71 10.63 7.09
N ASN A 463 17.87 11.67 7.04
CA ASN A 463 17.88 12.76 8.00
C ASN A 463 17.50 12.27 9.40
N ALA A 464 16.42 11.50 9.54
CA ALA A 464 16.03 10.93 10.82
C ALA A 464 17.12 10.03 11.40
N ALA A 465 17.68 9.12 10.59
CA ALA A 465 18.76 8.24 11.03
C ALA A 465 20.00 9.01 11.49
N ARG A 466 20.39 10.07 10.77
CA ARG A 466 21.51 10.95 11.14
C ARG A 466 21.24 11.68 12.47
N GLN A 467 20.03 12.20 12.67
CA GLN A 467 19.66 12.91 13.90
C GLN A 467 19.66 12.02 15.14
N MET A 468 19.40 10.72 14.99
CA MET A 468 19.50 9.76 16.09
C MET A 468 20.94 9.49 16.56
N GLY A 469 21.95 9.92 15.79
CA GLY A 469 23.35 9.78 16.18
C GLY A 469 23.93 8.37 16.11
N HIS A 470 23.19 7.40 15.53
CA HIS A 470 23.71 6.05 15.31
C HIS A 470 24.71 6.04 14.14
N PRO A 471 25.94 5.51 14.31
CA PRO A 471 26.96 5.48 13.25
C PRO A 471 26.64 4.48 12.15
N ASN A 472 25.75 3.50 12.40
CA ASN A 472 25.47 2.41 11.49
C ASN A 472 24.03 2.48 10.99
N LEU A 473 23.79 2.12 9.73
CA LEU A 473 22.48 2.19 9.10
C LEU A 473 22.17 0.93 8.30
N VAL A 474 21.00 0.34 8.56
CA VAL A 474 20.44 -0.77 7.79
C VAL A 474 19.30 -0.25 6.91
N LEU A 475 19.51 -0.35 5.61
CA LEU A 475 18.55 -0.04 4.54
C LEU A 475 18.15 -1.35 3.84
N GLY A 476 17.45 -1.24 2.72
CA GLY A 476 17.20 -2.36 1.83
C GLY A 476 16.34 -1.96 0.64
N ALA A 477 15.62 -2.92 0.08
CA ALA A 477 14.79 -2.75 -1.11
C ALA A 477 13.47 -2.01 -0.83
N PHE A 478 13.58 -0.78 -0.31
CA PHE A 478 12.48 0.04 0.19
C PHE A 478 11.41 0.26 -0.88
N GLY A 479 10.19 -0.24 -0.65
CA GLY A 479 9.08 -0.14 -1.60
C GLY A 479 9.23 -0.97 -2.89
N CYS A 480 10.25 -1.83 -3.02
CA CYS A 480 10.50 -2.61 -4.24
C CYS A 480 9.81 -3.99 -4.25
N GLY A 481 9.05 -4.31 -3.20
CA GLY A 481 8.23 -5.53 -3.08
C GLY A 481 6.79 -5.28 -3.50
N ALA A 482 5.85 -5.41 -2.55
CA ALA A 482 4.40 -5.22 -2.79
C ALA A 482 4.04 -3.85 -3.42
N TYR A 483 4.86 -2.82 -3.22
CA TYR A 483 4.63 -1.48 -3.78
C TYR A 483 5.17 -1.33 -5.22
N GLY A 484 5.95 -2.29 -5.70
CA GLY A 484 6.37 -2.41 -7.09
C GLY A 484 7.26 -1.27 -7.60
N ASN A 485 7.90 -0.51 -6.73
CA ASN A 485 8.85 0.51 -7.15
C ASN A 485 10.08 -0.16 -7.81
N PRO A 486 10.60 0.40 -8.91
CA PRO A 486 11.70 -0.20 -9.66
C PRO A 486 12.99 -0.17 -8.83
N PRO A 487 13.59 -1.33 -8.48
CA PRO A 487 14.71 -1.40 -7.54
C PRO A 487 15.95 -0.66 -8.03
N ASN A 488 16.19 -0.63 -9.36
CA ASN A 488 17.29 0.12 -9.96
C ASN A 488 17.19 1.63 -9.64
N LEU A 489 15.98 2.21 -9.71
CA LEU A 489 15.81 3.65 -9.49
C LEU A 489 15.78 3.99 -8.01
N VAL A 490 15.19 3.14 -7.17
CA VAL A 490 15.25 3.30 -5.71
C VAL A 490 16.70 3.25 -5.21
N ALA A 491 17.49 2.29 -5.70
CA ALA A 491 18.91 2.19 -5.34
C ALA A 491 19.73 3.38 -5.86
N ALA A 492 19.40 3.91 -7.05
CA ALA A 492 20.02 5.12 -7.59
C ALA A 492 19.74 6.35 -6.70
N ILE A 493 18.49 6.54 -6.24
CA ILE A 493 18.14 7.63 -5.32
C ILE A 493 18.91 7.48 -4.00
N PHE A 494 18.95 6.28 -3.40
CA PHE A 494 19.75 6.06 -2.18
C PHE A 494 21.23 6.42 -2.40
N ARG A 495 21.84 5.96 -3.50
CA ARG A 495 23.23 6.30 -3.84
C ARG A 495 23.44 7.80 -3.92
N GLU A 496 22.59 8.50 -4.67
CA GLU A 496 22.69 9.95 -4.90
C GLU A 496 22.50 10.74 -3.61
N GLN A 497 21.52 10.39 -2.79
CA GLN A 497 21.30 11.07 -1.51
C GLN A 497 22.44 10.77 -0.53
N LEU A 498 22.91 9.53 -0.42
CA LEU A 498 24.05 9.20 0.43
C LEU A 498 25.34 9.94 0.03
N ALA A 499 25.56 10.14 -1.28
CA ALA A 499 26.71 10.87 -1.80
C ALA A 499 26.56 12.41 -1.74
N SER A 500 25.34 12.91 -1.47
CA SER A 500 25.07 14.36 -1.39
C SER A 500 25.84 15.02 -0.24
N PRO A 501 26.16 16.33 -0.32
CA PRO A 501 26.86 17.05 0.75
C PRO A 501 26.18 16.92 2.13
N GLU A 502 24.86 16.77 2.15
CA GLU A 502 24.09 16.63 3.36
C GLU A 502 24.38 15.33 4.11
N PHE A 503 24.46 14.19 3.41
CA PHE A 503 24.56 12.85 4.03
C PHE A 503 25.93 12.19 3.88
N ARG A 504 26.81 12.74 3.04
CA ARG A 504 28.17 12.20 2.83
C ARG A 504 28.94 12.14 4.16
N GLY A 505 29.43 10.96 4.53
CA GLY A 505 30.10 10.75 5.81
C GLY A 505 29.21 10.81 7.05
N ALA A 506 27.88 10.84 6.91
CA ALA A 506 26.98 10.82 8.08
C ALA A 506 26.98 9.45 8.80
N PHE A 507 27.37 8.37 8.12
CA PHE A 507 27.37 7.01 8.66
C PHE A 507 28.74 6.35 8.48
N SER A 508 29.17 5.57 9.46
CA SER A 508 30.37 4.75 9.38
C SER A 508 30.13 3.49 8.55
N LYS A 509 28.96 2.84 8.71
CA LYS A 509 28.60 1.62 7.97
C LYS A 509 27.17 1.69 7.45
N ILE A 510 26.97 1.27 6.21
CA ILE A 510 25.65 1.16 5.57
C ILE A 510 25.49 -0.25 5.00
N VAL A 511 24.43 -0.93 5.41
CA VAL A 511 24.08 -2.26 4.89
C VAL A 511 22.72 -2.19 4.21
N PHE A 512 22.67 -2.50 2.92
CA PHE A 512 21.42 -2.79 2.24
C PHE A 512 21.08 -4.28 2.46
N ALA A 513 20.28 -4.56 3.48
CA ALA A 513 19.81 -5.90 3.84
C ALA A 513 18.60 -6.28 2.97
N ILE A 514 18.78 -7.25 2.08
CA ILE A 514 17.75 -7.64 1.11
C ILE A 514 17.61 -9.15 1.12
N ILE A 515 16.43 -9.64 1.53
CA ILE A 515 16.11 -11.07 1.42
C ILE A 515 15.83 -11.40 -0.04
N ASP A 516 16.75 -12.11 -0.67
CA ASP A 516 16.64 -12.56 -2.06
C ASP A 516 17.33 -13.92 -2.18
N PRO A 517 16.67 -15.01 -1.71
CA PRO A 517 17.31 -16.32 -1.62
C PRO A 517 17.71 -16.89 -2.98
N MET A 518 17.07 -16.45 -4.07
CA MET A 518 17.34 -16.89 -5.43
C MET A 518 18.30 -15.95 -6.18
N GLY A 519 18.57 -14.75 -5.66
CA GLY A 519 19.46 -13.75 -6.28
C GLY A 519 18.93 -13.13 -7.57
N THR A 520 17.66 -13.40 -7.91
CA THR A 520 17.00 -12.89 -9.12
C THR A 520 16.05 -11.73 -8.84
N GLY A 521 15.92 -11.32 -7.58
CA GLY A 521 15.08 -10.23 -7.13
C GLY A 521 15.86 -8.91 -7.03
N ASN A 522 15.79 -8.29 -5.86
CA ASN A 522 16.25 -6.91 -5.66
C ASN A 522 17.76 -6.79 -5.41
N ILE A 523 18.49 -7.88 -5.12
CA ILE A 523 19.92 -7.79 -4.79
C ILE A 523 20.74 -7.26 -5.97
N LYS A 524 20.56 -7.82 -7.18
CA LYS A 524 21.37 -7.44 -8.34
C LYS A 524 21.21 -5.96 -8.72
N PRO A 525 19.99 -5.41 -8.88
CA PRO A 525 19.74 -3.97 -9.01
C PRO A 525 20.48 -3.09 -8.01
N PHE A 526 20.42 -3.46 -6.73
CA PHE A 526 21.07 -2.70 -5.67
C PHE A 526 22.59 -2.83 -5.74
N GLN A 527 23.13 -4.01 -6.02
CA GLN A 527 24.57 -4.20 -6.20
C GLN A 527 25.12 -3.35 -7.34
N GLU A 528 24.46 -3.34 -8.50
CA GLU A 528 24.87 -2.56 -9.67
C GLU A 528 24.88 -1.05 -9.36
N GLN A 529 23.85 -0.52 -8.69
CA GLN A 529 23.81 0.90 -8.36
C GLN A 529 24.75 1.29 -7.23
N ILE A 530 24.84 0.48 -6.17
CA ILE A 530 25.67 0.78 -5.01
C ILE A 530 27.16 0.64 -5.35
N GLN A 531 27.56 -0.22 -6.29
CA GLN A 531 28.94 -0.24 -6.80
C GLN A 531 29.38 1.13 -7.36
N LEU A 532 28.46 1.88 -7.96
CA LEU A 532 28.75 3.20 -8.52
C LEU A 532 28.94 4.29 -7.44
N ILE A 533 28.62 4.03 -6.17
CA ILE A 533 28.81 5.01 -5.09
C ILE A 533 30.30 5.30 -4.85
N ALA A 534 31.18 4.36 -5.18
CA ALA A 534 32.62 4.54 -5.09
C ALA A 534 33.14 5.64 -6.03
N ASN A 535 32.42 5.97 -7.11
CA ASN A 535 32.80 7.05 -8.03
C ASN A 535 32.67 8.44 -7.41
N TYR A 536 32.00 8.55 -6.26
CA TYR A 536 31.88 9.80 -5.55
C TYR A 536 33.06 10.03 -4.60
N THR A 537 33.99 9.08 -4.42
CA THR A 537 35.11 9.18 -3.45
C THR A 537 36.01 10.38 -3.63
#